data_AF-A0AAU9X6X1-F1
#
_entry.id   AF-A0AAU9X6X1-F1
#
_cell.length_a   1.000
_cell.length_b   1.000
_cell.length_c   1.000
_cell.angle_alpha   90.00
_cell.angle_beta   90.00
_cell.angle_gamma   90.00
#
_symmetry.space_group_name_H-M   'P 1'
#
loop_
_entity.id
_entity.type
_entity.pdbx_description
1 polymer ?
#
loop_
_entity_poly.entity_id
_entity_poly.type
_entity_poly.pdbx_seq_one_letter_code
_entity_poly.pdbx_strand_id
1 'polypeptide(L)'
;MAPGNINKNIQWHVLFPLCTILVVGSAALKLPYEVQQSILAESELDDLKDLKRVNVSDGRGPTRPIYRLDLDPDYVAYYEIDTGRSYVILSSSSRTGDFRMVEHGPDPRPTDVLMQQAHKNGQLCKKFYRLTPWGLMICSNQNGTIVAASYDWVNDVAEIDDWRKLDNMVKKNPSGFTQQWKERAALRRSKIDWVTSEKTFTSGRIKEEETYEEPLTPGSIAKVALGEGFRSVRIFVTNYEKRGGQWQKRLCKVLVDICLQEENTKVNLSVIAKTANHIAYIRLVVRGNWKYVGNALQWKELGFFIEFMSRKSERIRRHFVIDLHRKRSQRSPSGGNKGSISYESEFPDYNQHKCCGGCYSGCVPVAWAQVFGYFDRISKYNSMFSSRIFGDSSTMAPLQLTGAVKIFVESLRPYLRTWCDGGQGATKIRNMHRIKPWFKERQGSKAVVKGYRRPWRKSSWMVSKGVWFLKYGYPVVFSFYVDNGKKKAAHAAVATKFTTKSTTYRHCQKKKTGWWVGRKTKTVCNWKTDHYIEFFIHYGWGGSNNKWQSVSPTSLHVAYISK
;
A
#
# COMPACT_ATOMS: atom_id res chain seq x y z
N MET A 1 13.31 83.65 -6.38
CA MET A 1 12.30 83.70 -7.45
C MET A 1 12.59 82.56 -8.41
N ALA A 2 11.66 81.61 -8.55
CA ALA A 2 11.49 80.76 -9.74
C ALA A 2 11.04 81.67 -10.92
N PRO A 3 10.99 81.22 -12.21
CA PRO A 3 10.85 79.86 -12.75
C PRO A 3 11.91 79.51 -13.84
N GLY A 4 12.13 78.26 -14.26
CA GLY A 4 11.28 77.42 -15.12
C GLY A 4 11.35 77.93 -16.58
N ASN A 5 11.62 77.18 -17.65
CA ASN A 5 11.23 75.81 -17.97
C ASN A 5 11.93 75.35 -19.29
N ILE A 6 12.28 74.06 -19.37
CA ILE A 6 12.02 73.07 -20.47
C ILE A 6 12.61 73.37 -21.88
N ASN A 7 13.55 72.60 -22.46
CA ASN A 7 13.59 71.17 -22.89
C ASN A 7 13.80 71.21 -24.44
N LYS A 8 14.72 70.49 -25.10
CA LYS A 8 14.72 69.05 -25.39
C LYS A 8 15.96 68.75 -26.23
N ASN A 9 16.62 67.62 -25.99
CA ASN A 9 16.99 66.74 -27.10
C ASN A 9 17.10 65.29 -26.65
N ILE A 10 16.50 64.43 -27.46
CA ILE A 10 16.13 63.04 -27.21
C ILE A 10 17.33 62.15 -27.56
N GLN A 11 17.70 61.24 -26.66
CA GLN A 11 18.56 60.09 -26.98
C GLN A 11 17.90 58.80 -26.50
N TRP A 12 17.77 57.86 -27.43
CA TRP A 12 17.11 56.58 -27.28
C TRP A 12 17.89 55.67 -26.33
N HIS A 13 17.29 55.33 -25.18
CA HIS A 13 17.75 54.22 -24.35
C HIS A 13 16.82 53.02 -24.51
N VAL A 14 17.43 51.92 -24.95
CA VAL A 14 16.89 50.56 -25.01
C VAL A 14 16.42 50.14 -23.61
N LEU A 15 15.11 50.03 -23.42
CA LEU A 15 14.52 49.40 -22.26
C LEU A 15 14.60 47.87 -22.42
N PHE A 16 15.60 47.26 -21.78
CA PHE A 16 15.55 45.84 -21.44
C PHE A 16 14.42 45.63 -20.42
N PRO A 17 13.39 44.81 -20.70
CA PRO A 17 12.48 44.41 -19.65
C PRO A 17 13.23 43.46 -18.73
N LEU A 18 13.50 43.93 -17.51
CA LEU A 18 13.86 43.10 -16.36
C LEU A 18 12.75 42.07 -16.19
N CYS A 19 12.95 40.89 -16.76
CA CYS A 19 12.18 39.70 -16.48
C CYS A 19 12.53 39.29 -15.04
N THR A 20 11.81 39.86 -14.07
CA THR A 20 11.75 39.34 -12.72
C THR A 20 11.15 37.96 -12.82
N ILE A 21 12.02 36.94 -12.92
CA ILE A 21 11.66 35.56 -12.64
C ILE A 21 11.25 35.56 -11.17
N LEU A 22 9.95 35.69 -10.92
CA LEU A 22 9.33 35.28 -9.68
C LEU A 22 9.60 33.79 -9.57
N VAL A 23 10.73 33.44 -8.94
CA VAL A 23 10.92 32.12 -8.34
C VAL A 23 9.86 32.04 -7.26
N VAL A 24 8.68 31.56 -7.62
CA VAL A 24 7.69 31.09 -6.67
C VAL A 24 8.36 29.92 -5.97
N GLY A 25 9.02 30.20 -4.85
CA GLY A 25 9.61 29.18 -4.00
C GLY A 25 8.51 28.17 -3.71
N SER A 26 8.63 27.00 -4.32
CA SER A 26 7.72 25.89 -4.04
C SER A 26 7.92 25.56 -2.57
N ALA A 27 6.95 25.95 -1.74
CA ALA A 27 6.99 25.65 -0.33
C ALA A 27 7.25 24.15 -0.17
N ALA A 28 8.30 23.80 0.57
CA ALA A 28 8.67 22.42 0.86
C ALA A 28 7.41 21.61 1.24
N LEU A 29 7.21 20.46 0.57
CA LEU A 29 6.06 19.61 0.82
C LEU A 29 6.12 19.09 2.26
N LYS A 30 5.14 19.48 3.08
CA LYS A 30 5.07 19.07 4.47
C LYS A 30 4.26 17.79 4.62
N LEU A 31 4.90 16.72 5.08
CA LEU A 31 4.22 15.43 5.25
C LEU A 31 3.43 15.38 6.57
N PRO A 32 2.20 14.83 6.57
CA PRO A 32 1.46 14.63 7.81
C PRO A 32 2.14 13.60 8.70
N TYR A 33 1.88 13.66 10.01
CA TYR A 33 2.46 12.76 11.01
C TYR A 33 2.29 11.29 10.62
N GLU A 34 1.10 10.93 10.13
CA GLU A 34 0.73 9.59 9.71
C GLU A 34 1.67 9.04 8.63
N VAL A 35 2.04 9.87 7.65
CA VAL A 35 2.95 9.49 6.57
C VAL A 35 4.37 9.39 7.10
N GLN A 36 4.82 10.35 7.91
CA GLN A 36 6.14 10.29 8.55
C GLN A 36 6.29 9.03 9.40
N GLN A 37 5.26 8.68 10.16
CA GLN A 37 5.24 7.47 10.97
C GLN A 37 5.28 6.21 10.12
N SER A 38 4.58 6.22 8.98
CA SER A 38 4.57 5.09 8.04
C SER A 38 5.95 4.93 7.38
N ILE A 39 6.63 6.02 7.01
CA ILE A 39 8.02 5.98 6.53
C ILE A 39 8.93 5.34 7.58
N LEU A 40 8.84 5.75 8.85
CA LEU A 40 9.65 5.15 9.92
C LEU A 40 9.38 3.65 10.11
N ALA A 41 8.13 3.22 9.99
CA ALA A 41 7.75 1.82 10.18
C ALA A 41 8.13 0.94 8.98
N GLU A 42 7.79 1.36 7.76
CA GLU A 42 8.00 0.56 6.55
C GLU A 42 9.47 0.53 6.12
N SER A 43 10.26 1.55 6.46
CA SER A 43 11.69 1.58 6.14
C SER A 43 12.56 0.60 6.94
N GLU A 44 11.97 -0.14 7.88
CA GLU A 44 12.61 -1.29 8.52
C GLU A 44 12.47 -2.58 7.70
N LEU A 45 11.63 -2.59 6.64
CA LEU A 45 11.52 -3.72 5.72
C LEU A 45 12.68 -3.70 4.72
N ASP A 46 13.31 -4.86 4.50
CA ASP A 46 14.46 -5.00 3.60
C ASP A 46 14.22 -4.38 2.21
N ASP A 47 13.04 -4.63 1.63
CA ASP A 47 12.67 -4.18 0.28
C ASP A 47 12.38 -2.66 0.22
N LEU A 48 12.30 -1.98 1.37
CA LEU A 48 11.94 -0.56 1.50
C LEU A 48 12.96 0.24 2.34
N LYS A 49 14.14 -0.31 2.61
CA LYS A 49 15.21 0.37 3.38
C LYS A 49 15.62 1.70 2.75
N ASP A 50 15.54 1.81 1.43
CA ASP A 50 15.89 3.02 0.70
C ASP A 50 14.99 4.22 1.05
N LEU A 51 13.78 3.99 1.59
CA LEU A 51 12.92 5.06 2.13
C LEU A 51 13.60 5.94 3.18
N LYS A 52 14.62 5.41 3.90
CA LYS A 52 15.37 6.19 4.90
C LYS A 52 16.22 7.30 4.25
N ARG A 53 16.58 7.13 2.97
CA ARG A 53 17.54 7.97 2.24
C ARG A 53 16.85 8.98 1.32
N VAL A 54 15.57 8.79 1.03
CA VAL A 54 14.80 9.66 0.13
C VAL A 54 14.59 11.02 0.77
N ASN A 55 14.98 12.10 0.10
CA ASN A 55 14.61 13.44 0.52
C ASN A 55 13.12 13.68 0.25
N VAL A 56 12.28 13.53 1.27
CA VAL A 56 10.81 13.61 1.09
C VAL A 56 10.25 15.03 1.05
N SER A 57 11.10 16.05 1.27
CA SER A 57 10.70 17.42 1.63
C SER A 57 11.03 18.49 0.58
N ASP A 58 11.70 18.17 -0.52
CA ASP A 58 12.12 19.15 -1.52
C ASP A 58 11.00 19.51 -2.51
N GLY A 59 10.94 20.80 -2.89
CA GLY A 59 9.92 21.35 -3.78
C GLY A 59 9.98 20.86 -5.24
N ARG A 60 11.01 20.09 -5.60
CA ARG A 60 11.13 19.35 -6.87
C ARG A 60 10.94 17.82 -6.70
N GLY A 61 10.47 17.40 -5.53
CA GLY A 61 10.88 16.16 -4.89
C GLY A 61 10.38 14.82 -5.43
N PRO A 62 10.95 13.72 -4.90
CA PRO A 62 10.52 12.33 -5.16
C PRO A 62 9.09 12.05 -4.66
N THR A 63 8.47 12.99 -3.95
CA THR A 63 7.14 12.83 -3.37
C THR A 63 6.06 13.56 -4.17
N ARG A 64 5.00 12.87 -4.57
CA ARG A 64 3.84 13.43 -5.29
C ARG A 64 2.53 13.24 -4.52
N PRO A 65 1.73 14.31 -4.33
CA PRO A 65 0.41 14.19 -3.71
C PRO A 65 -0.59 13.55 -4.68
N ILE A 66 -1.42 12.67 -4.14
CA ILE A 66 -2.52 12.01 -4.86
C ILE A 66 -3.82 12.25 -4.11
N TYR A 67 -4.85 12.63 -4.85
CA TYR A 67 -6.15 13.05 -4.34
C TYR A 67 -7.22 11.98 -4.59
N ARG A 68 -8.41 12.23 -4.06
CA ARG A 68 -9.60 11.41 -4.28
C ARG A 68 -10.78 12.28 -4.62
N LEU A 69 -11.58 11.83 -5.58
CA LEU A 69 -12.76 12.57 -6.04
C LEU A 69 -13.93 12.51 -5.04
N ASP A 70 -13.96 11.50 -4.16
CA ASP A 70 -14.99 11.34 -3.13
C ASP A 70 -14.63 12.00 -1.78
N LEU A 71 -13.47 12.67 -1.72
CA LEU A 71 -13.01 13.44 -0.56
C LEU A 71 -12.96 14.93 -0.90
N ASP A 72 -12.67 15.76 0.10
CA ASP A 72 -12.44 17.19 -0.09
C ASP A 72 -11.38 17.43 -1.19
N PRO A 73 -11.63 18.32 -2.17
CA PRO A 73 -10.73 18.55 -3.29
C PRO A 73 -9.30 18.87 -2.88
N ASP A 74 -9.08 19.57 -1.76
CA ASP A 74 -7.76 19.98 -1.30
C ASP A 74 -7.14 19.00 -0.30
N TYR A 75 -7.89 17.94 0.07
CA TYR A 75 -7.39 16.89 0.91
C TYR A 75 -6.47 15.94 0.11
N VAL A 76 -5.16 16.03 0.37
CA VAL A 76 -4.19 15.04 -0.12
C VAL A 76 -4.48 13.71 0.56
N ALA A 77 -4.94 12.73 -0.22
CA ALA A 77 -5.32 11.41 0.27
C ALA A 77 -4.12 10.47 0.39
N TYR A 78 -3.15 10.58 -0.53
CA TYR A 78 -1.95 9.75 -0.53
C TYR A 78 -0.71 10.53 -0.95
N TYR A 79 0.44 9.97 -0.63
CA TYR A 79 1.74 10.43 -1.09
C TYR A 79 2.44 9.27 -1.78
N GLU A 80 2.75 9.42 -3.06
CA GLU A 80 3.66 8.53 -3.77
C GLU A 80 5.08 9.02 -3.58
N ILE A 81 5.97 8.16 -3.09
CA ILE A 81 7.36 8.47 -2.78
C ILE A 81 8.26 7.59 -3.64
N ASP A 82 9.12 8.23 -4.42
CA ASP A 82 10.18 7.60 -5.19
C ASP A 82 11.37 7.24 -4.30
N THR A 83 11.83 5.99 -4.41
CA THR A 83 12.99 5.47 -3.68
C THR A 83 14.27 5.40 -4.53
N GLY A 84 14.19 5.81 -5.79
CA GLY A 84 15.25 5.79 -6.80
C GLY A 84 15.28 4.53 -7.68
N ARG A 85 14.66 3.43 -7.24
CA ARG A 85 14.53 2.16 -8.00
C ARG A 85 13.12 1.56 -7.95
N SER A 86 12.27 2.15 -7.11
CA SER A 86 10.96 1.63 -6.77
C SER A 86 10.15 2.77 -6.17
N TYR A 87 8.86 2.53 -5.96
CA TYR A 87 7.98 3.52 -5.35
C TYR A 87 7.15 2.92 -4.23
N VAL A 88 6.69 3.78 -3.32
CA VAL A 88 5.68 3.44 -2.33
C VAL A 88 4.56 4.47 -2.35
N ILE A 89 3.32 4.03 -2.16
CA ILE A 89 2.18 4.91 -1.94
C ILE A 89 1.70 4.75 -0.51
N LEU A 90 1.77 5.85 0.25
CA LEU A 90 1.36 5.94 1.64
C LEU A 90 0.08 6.75 1.78
N SER A 91 -0.86 6.23 2.57
CA SER A 91 -2.08 6.95 2.92
C SER A 91 -1.82 8.07 3.91
N SER A 92 -2.50 9.20 3.70
CA SER A 92 -2.30 10.40 4.51
C SER A 92 -3.00 10.35 5.88
N SER A 93 -4.09 9.58 6.02
CA SER A 93 -4.75 9.32 7.31
C SER A 93 -5.83 8.23 7.21
N SER A 94 -6.41 7.89 8.37
CA SER A 94 -7.58 7.02 8.49
C SER A 94 -8.82 7.51 7.72
N ARG A 95 -8.92 8.80 7.39
CA ARG A 95 -10.02 9.37 6.57
C ARG A 95 -10.10 8.76 5.18
N THR A 96 -9.00 8.22 4.66
CA THR A 96 -9.00 7.49 3.39
C THR A 96 -9.76 6.17 3.49
N GLY A 97 -9.91 5.58 4.68
CA GLY A 97 -10.41 4.22 4.82
C GLY A 97 -9.52 3.17 4.16
N ASP A 98 -8.26 3.50 3.84
CA ASP A 98 -7.27 2.58 3.28
C ASP A 98 -6.21 2.17 4.32
N PHE A 99 -5.26 1.33 3.92
CA PHE A 99 -4.08 0.96 4.72
C PHE A 99 -3.06 2.12 4.73
N ARG A 100 -2.18 2.16 5.72
CA ARG A 100 -1.05 3.10 5.79
C ARG A 100 -0.13 2.95 4.59
N MET A 101 0.30 1.72 4.30
CA MET A 101 1.00 1.37 3.07
C MET A 101 0.01 0.73 2.10
N VAL A 102 -0.27 1.42 1.01
CA VAL A 102 -1.34 1.06 0.07
C VAL A 102 -0.83 0.12 -1.01
N GLU A 103 0.30 0.48 -1.61
CA GLU A 103 1.00 -0.29 -2.64
C GLU A 103 2.47 0.12 -2.71
N HIS A 104 3.30 -0.77 -3.26
CA HIS A 104 4.67 -0.47 -3.66
C HIS A 104 5.08 -1.35 -4.84
N GLY A 105 6.00 -0.88 -5.67
CA GLY A 105 6.39 -1.58 -6.88
C GLY A 105 7.67 -1.04 -7.50
N PRO A 106 8.24 -1.74 -8.49
CA PRO A 106 9.35 -1.21 -9.26
C PRO A 106 8.91 0.01 -10.08
N ASP A 107 9.88 0.81 -10.51
CA ASP A 107 9.63 1.86 -11.50
C ASP A 107 9.18 1.29 -12.86
N PRO A 108 8.45 2.07 -13.69
CA PRO A 108 8.07 3.47 -13.47
C PRO A 108 6.95 3.65 -12.44
N ARG A 109 7.00 4.74 -11.68
CA ARG A 109 5.89 5.18 -10.84
C ARG A 109 4.59 5.33 -11.63
N PRO A 110 3.44 4.99 -11.04
CA PRO A 110 2.13 5.28 -11.63
C PRO A 110 1.97 6.72 -12.14
N THR A 111 2.43 7.73 -11.39
CA THR A 111 2.31 9.12 -11.85
C THR A 111 3.26 9.48 -12.99
N ASP A 112 4.44 8.85 -13.09
CA ASP A 112 5.33 9.03 -14.25
C ASP A 112 4.68 8.46 -15.53
N VAL A 113 4.02 7.30 -15.42
CA VAL A 113 3.23 6.72 -16.52
C VAL A 113 2.12 7.69 -16.96
N LEU A 114 1.39 8.28 -16.03
CA LEU A 114 0.34 9.26 -16.32
C LEU A 114 0.90 10.52 -17.01
N MET A 115 2.03 11.02 -16.55
CA MET A 115 2.69 12.19 -17.15
C MET A 115 3.14 11.90 -18.59
N GLN A 116 3.74 10.74 -18.82
CA GLN A 116 4.15 10.32 -20.16
C GLN A 116 2.94 10.18 -21.10
N GLN A 117 1.84 9.58 -20.64
CA GLN A 117 0.61 9.48 -21.42
C GLN A 117 0.01 10.86 -21.72
N ALA A 118 -0.13 11.74 -20.73
CA ALA A 118 -0.64 13.09 -20.93
C ALA A 118 0.22 13.87 -21.94
N HIS A 119 1.55 13.72 -21.86
CA HIS A 119 2.47 14.35 -22.79
C HIS A 119 2.28 13.85 -24.23
N LYS A 120 2.14 12.54 -24.44
CA LYS A 120 1.78 11.95 -25.76
C LYS A 120 0.47 12.52 -26.31
N ASN A 121 -0.44 12.93 -25.43
CA ASN A 121 -1.73 13.52 -25.76
C ASN A 121 -1.68 15.05 -25.97
N GLY A 122 -0.50 15.68 -25.90
CA GLY A 122 -0.35 17.14 -25.97
C GLY A 122 -0.91 17.86 -24.73
N GLN A 123 -0.95 17.19 -23.59
CA GLN A 123 -1.50 17.68 -22.32
C GLN A 123 -0.43 17.65 -21.22
N LEU A 124 -0.71 18.35 -20.11
CA LEU A 124 0.12 18.33 -18.90
C LEU A 124 -0.71 17.87 -17.70
N CYS A 125 -0.19 16.90 -16.94
CA CYS A 125 -0.80 16.52 -15.66
C CYS A 125 -0.55 17.62 -14.62
N LYS A 126 -1.63 18.16 -14.05
CA LYS A 126 -1.59 19.12 -12.95
C LYS A 126 -1.89 18.46 -11.60
N LYS A 127 -2.84 17.52 -11.57
CA LYS A 127 -3.28 16.86 -10.34
C LYS A 127 -3.52 15.37 -10.58
N PHE A 128 -3.10 14.55 -9.63
CA PHE A 128 -3.22 13.09 -9.70
C PHE A 128 -4.32 12.61 -8.76
N TYR A 129 -5.12 11.65 -9.20
CA TYR A 129 -6.18 11.06 -8.37
C TYR A 129 -6.08 9.55 -8.36
N ARG A 130 -6.43 8.93 -7.23
CA ARG A 130 -6.67 7.50 -7.12
C ARG A 130 -8.18 7.26 -7.11
N LEU A 131 -8.70 6.64 -8.17
CA LEU A 131 -10.13 6.39 -8.32
C LEU A 131 -10.59 5.15 -7.55
N THR A 132 -9.75 4.12 -7.44
CA THR A 132 -10.11 2.84 -6.83
C THR A 132 -9.08 2.34 -5.81
N PRO A 133 -9.49 1.53 -4.82
CA PRO A 133 -8.56 0.84 -3.93
C PRO A 133 -7.52 -0.03 -4.66
N TRP A 134 -7.85 -0.50 -5.87
CA TRP A 134 -7.02 -1.36 -6.72
C TRP A 134 -5.94 -0.61 -7.52
N GLY A 135 -5.88 0.72 -7.37
CA GLY A 135 -4.85 1.55 -7.94
C GLY A 135 -5.10 1.96 -9.38
N LEU A 136 -6.37 2.11 -9.76
CA LEU A 136 -6.71 2.97 -10.89
C LEU A 136 -6.35 4.40 -10.51
N MET A 137 -5.40 4.98 -11.23
CA MET A 137 -5.00 6.36 -11.09
C MET A 137 -5.31 7.14 -12.36
N ILE A 138 -5.61 8.42 -12.21
CA ILE A 138 -5.84 9.35 -13.30
C ILE A 138 -5.06 10.64 -13.06
N CYS A 139 -4.86 11.43 -14.12
CA CYS A 139 -4.43 12.81 -13.95
C CYS A 139 -5.37 13.79 -14.65
N SER A 140 -5.55 14.96 -14.06
CA SER A 140 -6.25 16.09 -14.68
C SER A 140 -5.28 17.18 -15.09
N ASN A 141 -5.64 17.93 -16.14
CA ASN A 141 -4.92 19.14 -16.56
C ASN A 141 -5.32 20.36 -15.71
N GLN A 142 -4.83 21.55 -16.08
CA GLN A 142 -5.13 22.80 -15.37
C GLN A 142 -6.63 23.16 -15.35
N ASN A 143 -7.37 22.76 -16.38
CA ASN A 143 -8.81 22.99 -16.49
C ASN A 143 -9.64 21.95 -15.73
N GLY A 144 -8.99 21.01 -15.04
CA GLY A 144 -9.66 19.91 -14.34
C GLY A 144 -10.14 18.77 -15.26
N THR A 145 -9.85 18.82 -16.56
CA THR A 145 -10.19 17.75 -17.50
C THR A 145 -9.28 16.54 -17.28
N ILE A 146 -9.84 15.34 -17.26
CA ILE A 146 -9.05 14.11 -17.15
C ILE A 146 -8.36 13.79 -18.48
N VAL A 147 -7.03 13.61 -18.46
CA VAL A 147 -6.20 13.50 -19.68
C VAL A 147 -5.33 12.24 -19.76
N ALA A 148 -5.24 11.47 -18.66
CA ALA A 148 -4.50 10.20 -18.62
C ALA A 148 -5.07 9.27 -17.52
N ALA A 149 -4.86 7.96 -17.68
CA ALA A 149 -5.12 6.97 -16.62
C ALA A 149 -4.13 5.80 -16.65
N SER A 150 -3.89 5.20 -15.49
CA SER A 150 -2.92 4.12 -15.32
C SER A 150 -3.26 2.85 -16.11
N TYR A 151 -4.54 2.68 -16.45
CA TYR A 151 -5.04 1.62 -17.33
C TYR A 151 -6.46 1.98 -17.79
N ASP A 152 -6.92 1.37 -18.88
CA ASP A 152 -8.32 1.45 -19.30
C ASP A 152 -9.16 0.44 -18.51
N TRP A 153 -9.98 0.92 -17.58
CA TRP A 153 -10.81 0.07 -16.72
C TRP A 153 -12.12 -0.40 -17.37
N VAL A 154 -12.49 0.18 -18.50
CA VAL A 154 -13.64 -0.27 -19.29
C VAL A 154 -13.22 -1.42 -20.18
N ASN A 155 -12.03 -1.30 -20.77
CA ASN A 155 -11.44 -2.27 -21.66
C ASN A 155 -10.47 -3.23 -20.98
N ASP A 156 -10.16 -3.05 -19.70
CA ASP A 156 -9.27 -3.94 -18.94
C ASP A 156 -7.85 -4.07 -19.55
N VAL A 157 -7.30 -2.99 -20.11
CA VAL A 157 -6.01 -2.98 -20.85
C VAL A 157 -5.07 -1.87 -20.37
N ALA A 158 -3.79 -1.97 -20.72
CA ALA A 158 -2.73 -1.10 -20.21
C ALA A 158 -2.88 0.39 -20.59
N GLU A 159 -3.48 0.70 -21.74
CA GLU A 159 -3.56 2.05 -22.29
C GLU A 159 -4.97 2.36 -22.78
N ILE A 160 -5.30 3.65 -22.81
CA ILE A 160 -6.59 4.15 -23.29
C ILE A 160 -6.44 4.63 -24.72
N ASP A 161 -7.23 4.05 -25.63
CA ASP A 161 -7.15 4.34 -27.07
C ASP A 161 -7.57 5.80 -27.40
N ASP A 162 -8.56 6.35 -26.69
CA ASP A 162 -9.05 7.71 -26.90
C ASP A 162 -9.21 8.46 -25.58
N TRP A 163 -8.16 9.21 -25.21
CA TRP A 163 -8.11 9.94 -23.96
C TRP A 163 -9.21 10.99 -23.81
N ARG A 164 -9.78 11.51 -24.93
CA ARG A 164 -10.86 12.51 -24.90
C ARG A 164 -12.14 11.97 -24.26
N LYS A 165 -12.28 10.64 -24.21
CA LYS A 165 -13.41 9.98 -23.55
C LYS A 165 -13.23 9.86 -22.03
N LEU A 166 -12.02 10.03 -21.50
CA LEU A 166 -11.70 9.73 -20.10
C LEU A 166 -12.52 10.56 -19.13
N ASP A 167 -12.60 11.86 -19.39
CA ASP A 167 -13.36 12.78 -18.54
C ASP A 167 -14.82 12.35 -18.41
N ASN A 168 -15.43 11.98 -19.55
CA ASN A 168 -16.78 11.44 -19.60
C ASN A 168 -16.89 10.05 -18.94
N MET A 169 -15.88 9.19 -19.05
CA MET A 169 -15.86 7.88 -18.40
C MET A 169 -15.87 8.01 -16.88
N VAL A 170 -15.09 8.95 -16.33
CA VAL A 170 -15.05 9.24 -14.88
C VAL A 170 -16.38 9.83 -14.41
N LYS A 171 -16.90 10.84 -15.12
CA LYS A 171 -18.18 11.50 -14.78
C LYS A 171 -19.39 10.58 -14.82
N LYS A 172 -19.35 9.51 -15.61
CA LYS A 172 -20.46 8.54 -15.74
C LYS A 172 -20.57 7.56 -14.56
N ASN A 173 -19.57 7.43 -13.68
CA ASN A 173 -19.63 6.48 -12.55
C ASN A 173 -18.96 6.94 -11.24
N PRO A 174 -19.34 8.10 -10.70
CA PRO A 174 -18.83 8.51 -9.38
C PRO A 174 -19.28 7.55 -8.26
N SER A 175 -20.49 6.97 -8.38
CA SER A 175 -21.07 6.12 -7.34
C SER A 175 -20.37 4.75 -7.20
N GLY A 176 -19.98 4.11 -8.31
CA GLY A 176 -19.24 2.84 -8.26
C GLY A 176 -17.85 2.98 -7.65
N PHE A 177 -17.13 4.07 -7.95
CA PHE A 177 -15.86 4.38 -7.28
C PHE A 177 -16.04 4.59 -5.77
N THR A 178 -17.06 5.37 -5.39
CA THR A 178 -17.39 5.61 -3.98
C THR A 178 -17.75 4.31 -3.24
N GLN A 179 -18.49 3.42 -3.88
CA GLN A 179 -18.88 2.14 -3.30
C GLN A 179 -17.68 1.24 -3.02
N GLN A 180 -16.70 1.18 -3.92
CA GLN A 180 -15.46 0.42 -3.68
C GLN A 180 -14.68 0.94 -2.48
N TRP A 181 -14.64 2.26 -2.28
CA TRP A 181 -14.00 2.84 -1.11
C TRP A 181 -14.74 2.52 0.20
N LYS A 182 -16.08 2.49 0.17
CA LYS A 182 -16.88 2.03 1.32
C LYS A 182 -16.58 0.57 1.66
N GLU A 183 -16.50 -0.30 0.65
CA GLU A 183 -16.13 -1.71 0.83
C GLU A 183 -14.71 -1.85 1.40
N ARG A 184 -13.75 -1.05 0.94
CA ARG A 184 -12.37 -1.01 1.46
C ARG A 184 -12.32 -0.54 2.92
N ALA A 185 -13.02 0.54 3.26
CA ALA A 185 -13.09 1.09 4.61
C ALA A 185 -13.78 0.15 5.62
N ALA A 186 -14.69 -0.71 5.14
CA ALA A 186 -15.32 -1.73 5.96
C ALA A 186 -14.36 -2.88 6.35
N LEU A 187 -13.22 -3.04 5.68
CA LEU A 187 -12.25 -4.08 6.02
C LEU A 187 -11.63 -3.82 7.40
N ARG A 188 -11.65 -4.84 8.27
CA ARG A 188 -11.07 -4.79 9.61
C ARG A 188 -9.60 -4.33 9.61
N ARG A 189 -8.81 -4.75 8.62
CA ARG A 189 -7.40 -4.33 8.44
C ARG A 189 -7.26 -2.81 8.34
N SER A 190 -8.12 -2.17 7.54
CA SER A 190 -8.08 -0.72 7.36
C SER A 190 -8.18 -0.01 8.69
N LYS A 191 -9.08 -0.46 9.57
CA LYS A 191 -9.25 0.14 10.91
C LYS A 191 -8.03 -0.06 11.81
N ILE A 192 -7.50 -1.28 11.90
CA ILE A 192 -6.40 -1.62 12.83
C ILE A 192 -5.10 -0.91 12.48
N ASP A 193 -4.84 -0.63 11.21
CA ASP A 193 -3.61 0.07 10.83
C ASP A 193 -3.53 1.47 11.47
N TRP A 194 -4.68 2.06 11.83
CA TRP A 194 -4.75 3.41 12.40
C TRP A 194 -4.93 3.45 13.92
N VAL A 195 -5.36 2.36 14.56
CA VAL A 195 -5.93 2.43 15.93
C VAL A 195 -4.94 2.70 17.06
N THR A 196 -3.63 2.54 16.86
CA THR A 196 -2.64 2.81 17.91
C THR A 196 -2.30 4.30 18.08
N SER A 197 -2.75 5.14 17.14
CA SER A 197 -2.59 6.59 17.19
C SER A 197 -3.95 7.29 17.27
N GLU A 198 -4.13 8.15 18.27
CA GLU A 198 -5.29 9.02 18.39
C GLU A 198 -4.92 10.45 18.01
N LYS A 199 -5.73 11.08 17.15
CA LYS A 199 -5.57 12.48 16.75
C LYS A 199 -6.74 13.29 17.27
N THR A 200 -6.46 14.35 18.03
CA THR A 200 -7.47 15.25 18.58
C THR A 200 -7.14 16.71 18.33
N PHE A 201 -8.18 17.51 18.13
CA PHE A 201 -8.09 18.97 18.18
C PHE A 201 -8.31 19.44 19.62
N THR A 202 -7.69 20.55 20.01
CA THR A 202 -7.62 21.07 21.38
C THR A 202 -8.95 21.23 22.12
N SER A 203 -10.09 21.24 21.42
CA SER A 203 -11.45 21.36 21.99
C SER A 203 -12.25 20.05 22.06
N GLY A 204 -11.74 18.94 21.53
CA GLY A 204 -12.46 17.66 21.48
C GLY A 204 -12.33 16.84 22.77
N ARG A 205 -13.46 16.44 23.38
CA ARG A 205 -13.47 15.38 24.42
C ARG A 205 -13.24 14.02 23.77
N ILE A 206 -12.27 13.26 24.27
CA ILE A 206 -12.06 11.86 23.87
C ILE A 206 -13.11 11.01 24.58
N LYS A 207 -13.93 10.28 23.81
CA LYS A 207 -14.71 9.16 24.36
C LYS A 207 -13.75 7.98 24.54
N GLU A 208 -13.12 7.88 25.71
CA GLU A 208 -12.20 6.78 26.07
C GLU A 208 -12.96 5.47 26.34
N GLU A 209 -13.76 4.99 25.38
CA GLU A 209 -14.48 3.73 25.53
C GLU A 209 -13.60 2.53 25.14
N GLU A 210 -12.68 2.72 24.19
CA GLU A 210 -11.74 1.70 23.71
C GLU A 210 -10.34 2.30 23.48
N THR A 211 -9.29 1.54 23.76
CA THR A 211 -7.89 1.87 23.43
C THR A 211 -7.17 0.66 22.84
N TYR A 212 -6.20 0.94 21.96
CA TYR A 212 -5.40 -0.07 21.27
C TYR A 212 -3.92 0.22 21.48
N GLU A 213 -3.20 -0.71 22.09
CA GLU A 213 -1.83 -0.50 22.54
C GLU A 213 -0.85 -1.40 21.78
N GLU A 214 0.26 -0.80 21.33
CA GLU A 214 1.37 -1.50 20.69
C GLU A 214 2.28 -2.16 21.73
N PRO A 215 2.60 -3.46 21.61
CA PRO A 215 3.45 -4.17 22.56
C PRO A 215 4.92 -3.81 22.43
N LEU A 216 5.55 -3.53 23.55
CA LEU A 216 7.00 -3.41 23.69
C LEU A 216 7.49 -4.43 24.70
N THR A 217 8.37 -5.31 24.28
CA THR A 217 9.03 -6.29 25.16
C THR A 217 10.38 -5.75 25.65
N PRO A 218 10.95 -6.27 26.75
CA PRO A 218 12.31 -5.96 27.16
C PRO A 218 13.32 -6.15 26.03
N GLY A 219 14.09 -5.10 25.74
CA GLY A 219 15.05 -5.05 24.64
C GLY A 219 14.49 -4.54 23.32
N SER A 220 13.18 -4.34 23.22
CA SER A 220 12.57 -3.76 22.01
C SER A 220 12.87 -2.27 21.87
N ILE A 221 12.86 -1.83 20.62
CA ILE A 221 13.01 -0.42 20.24
C ILE A 221 11.83 -0.06 19.35
N ALA A 222 11.06 0.96 19.73
CA ALA A 222 10.04 1.56 18.88
C ALA A 222 10.45 2.97 18.46
N LYS A 223 10.07 3.35 17.24
CA LYS A 223 10.30 4.70 16.69
C LYS A 223 8.97 5.42 16.52
N VAL A 224 8.86 6.58 17.15
CA VAL A 224 7.65 7.42 17.11
C VAL A 224 7.98 8.73 16.44
N ALA A 225 7.44 8.97 15.25
CA ALA A 225 7.56 10.26 14.57
C ALA A 225 6.94 11.35 15.44
N LEU A 226 7.53 12.54 15.41
CA LEU A 226 7.01 13.70 16.14
C LEU A 226 6.19 14.64 15.25
N GLY A 227 6.19 14.40 13.95
CA GLY A 227 5.65 15.34 12.97
C GLY A 227 6.51 16.58 12.83
N GLU A 228 6.21 17.39 11.82
CA GLU A 228 6.95 18.61 11.59
C GLU A 228 6.66 19.67 12.66
N GLY A 229 7.74 20.17 13.27
CA GLY A 229 7.70 21.32 14.15
C GLY A 229 6.96 21.11 15.47
N PHE A 230 6.95 19.87 15.97
CA PHE A 230 6.41 19.54 17.29
C PHE A 230 6.88 20.53 18.38
N ARG A 231 6.00 20.84 19.33
CA ARG A 231 6.29 21.83 20.39
C ARG A 231 6.67 21.19 21.72
N SER A 232 6.04 20.08 22.05
CA SER A 232 6.24 19.39 23.33
C SER A 232 5.99 17.90 23.16
N VAL A 233 6.66 17.11 23.99
CA VAL A 233 6.45 15.66 24.06
C VAL A 233 6.39 15.23 25.51
N ARG A 234 5.37 14.45 25.84
CA ARG A 234 5.09 13.94 27.19
C ARG A 234 4.76 12.46 27.15
N ILE A 235 4.98 11.77 28.26
CA ILE A 235 4.71 10.35 28.41
C ILE A 235 3.89 10.11 29.68
N PHE A 236 2.84 9.30 29.57
CA PHE A 236 1.88 9.08 30.66
C PHE A 236 1.47 7.60 30.77
N VAL A 237 1.38 7.09 31.99
CA VAL A 237 0.80 5.76 32.29
C VAL A 237 -0.73 5.78 32.14
N THR A 238 -1.32 4.74 31.55
CA THR A 238 -2.78 4.60 31.35
C THR A 238 -3.49 3.77 32.42
N ASN A 239 -2.88 2.68 32.89
CA ASN A 239 -3.63 1.62 33.61
C ASN A 239 -3.88 1.87 35.10
N TYR A 240 -3.42 2.97 35.70
CA TYR A 240 -3.40 3.14 37.17
C TYR A 240 -3.65 4.58 37.65
N GLU A 241 -4.83 5.13 37.34
CA GLU A 241 -5.26 6.49 37.69
C GLU A 241 -5.08 6.84 39.19
N LYS A 242 -5.20 5.88 40.12
CA LYS A 242 -5.07 6.12 41.57
C LYS A 242 -3.63 6.06 42.12
N ARG A 243 -2.63 5.64 41.33
CA ARG A 243 -1.21 5.53 41.74
C ARG A 243 -0.25 6.11 40.69
N GLY A 244 -0.74 7.08 39.90
CA GLY A 244 -0.06 7.60 38.71
C GLY A 244 1.42 7.93 38.93
N GLY A 245 1.77 8.62 40.01
CA GLY A 245 3.16 9.01 40.30
C GLY A 245 4.15 7.85 40.49
N GLN A 246 3.76 6.78 41.20
CA GLN A 246 4.67 5.64 41.42
C GLN A 246 4.86 4.81 40.15
N TRP A 247 3.78 4.56 39.42
CA TRP A 247 3.85 3.82 38.15
C TRP A 247 4.56 4.62 37.06
N GLN A 248 4.42 5.94 37.04
CA GLN A 248 5.18 6.81 36.16
C GLN A 248 6.69 6.68 36.41
N LYS A 249 7.13 6.72 37.68
CA LYS A 249 8.54 6.49 38.04
C LYS A 249 9.03 5.11 37.59
N ARG A 250 8.19 4.07 37.71
CA ARG A 250 8.53 2.71 37.25
C ARG A 250 8.66 2.64 35.72
N LEU A 251 7.77 3.31 34.97
CA LEU A 251 7.88 3.43 33.52
C LEU A 251 9.22 4.07 33.13
N CYS A 252 9.57 5.19 33.77
CA CYS A 252 10.83 5.91 33.53
C CYS A 252 12.09 5.09 33.90
N LYS A 253 12.00 4.15 34.85
CA LYS A 253 13.11 3.23 35.15
C LYS A 253 13.32 2.19 34.04
N VAL A 254 12.24 1.75 33.41
CA VAL A 254 12.23 0.69 32.39
C VAL A 254 12.56 1.20 31.00
N LEU A 255 12.14 2.42 30.67
CA LEU A 255 12.49 3.09 29.42
C LEU A 255 13.85 3.78 29.57
N VAL A 256 14.74 3.57 28.60
CA VAL A 256 16.11 4.12 28.63
C VAL A 256 16.07 5.61 28.27
N ASP A 257 16.58 6.44 29.18
CA ASP A 257 16.86 7.88 29.04
C ASP A 257 15.68 8.78 28.61
N ILE A 258 14.45 8.23 28.58
CA ILE A 258 13.27 8.93 28.03
C ILE A 258 12.74 10.03 28.95
N CYS A 259 12.80 9.86 30.27
CA CYS A 259 12.21 10.79 31.23
C CYS A 259 13.27 11.73 31.80
N LEU A 260 12.93 13.00 31.97
CA LEU A 260 13.74 13.92 32.77
C LEU A 260 13.66 13.54 34.25
N GLN A 261 14.79 13.61 34.96
CA GLN A 261 14.88 13.18 36.37
C GLN A 261 14.00 14.02 37.30
N GLU A 262 13.81 15.30 36.98
CA GLU A 262 13.02 16.27 37.76
C GLU A 262 11.51 16.16 37.46
N GLU A 263 11.14 15.79 36.24
CA GLU A 263 9.74 15.71 35.77
C GLU A 263 9.48 14.39 35.03
N ASN A 264 8.97 13.38 35.76
CA ASN A 264 8.76 12.01 35.27
C ASN A 264 7.77 11.87 34.08
N THR A 265 7.14 12.95 33.61
CA THR A 265 6.24 12.95 32.44
C THR A 265 6.82 13.69 31.24
N LYS A 266 7.85 14.53 31.43
CA LYS A 266 8.47 15.31 30.36
C LYS A 266 9.57 14.48 29.71
N VAL A 267 9.54 14.43 28.38
CA VAL A 267 10.52 13.65 27.62
C VAL A 267 11.84 14.40 27.52
N ASN A 268 12.93 13.69 27.78
CA ASN A 268 14.28 14.18 27.58
C ASN A 268 14.54 14.39 26.08
N LEU A 269 14.83 15.63 25.67
CA LEU A 269 14.98 15.96 24.25
C LEU A 269 16.20 15.28 23.59
N SER A 270 17.19 14.83 24.37
CA SER A 270 18.36 14.12 23.83
C SER A 270 18.03 12.77 23.18
N VAL A 271 16.88 12.16 23.50
CA VAL A 271 16.42 10.91 22.87
C VAL A 271 15.74 11.14 21.51
N ILE A 272 15.55 12.41 21.13
CA ILE A 272 14.98 12.79 19.84
C ILE A 272 16.08 12.72 18.80
N ALA A 273 15.90 11.83 17.84
CA ALA A 273 16.78 11.68 16.69
C ALA A 273 16.10 12.24 15.43
N LYS A 274 16.90 12.45 14.40
CA LYS A 274 16.43 12.74 13.04
C LYS A 274 16.93 11.66 12.10
N THR A 275 16.09 11.25 11.17
CA THR A 275 16.49 10.41 10.04
C THR A 275 17.22 11.24 8.97
N ALA A 276 17.84 10.58 7.99
CA ALA A 276 18.49 11.27 6.87
C ALA A 276 17.51 12.11 6.04
N ASN A 277 16.23 11.71 6.00
CA ASN A 277 15.15 12.49 5.40
C ASN A 277 14.47 13.48 6.36
N HIS A 278 15.19 13.92 7.40
CA HIS A 278 14.78 14.97 8.34
C HIS A 278 13.50 14.72 9.16
N ILE A 279 13.01 13.48 9.21
CA ILE A 279 11.89 13.10 10.08
C ILE A 279 12.42 13.04 11.52
N ALA A 280 11.89 13.91 12.38
CA ALA A 280 12.16 13.86 13.81
C ALA A 280 11.37 12.73 14.47
N TYR A 281 12.04 11.95 15.32
CA TYR A 281 11.43 10.82 16.00
C TYR A 281 12.02 10.57 17.38
N ILE A 282 11.22 9.99 18.26
CA ILE A 282 11.66 9.45 19.55
C ILE A 282 12.04 7.99 19.40
N ARG A 283 13.18 7.62 19.98
CA ARG A 283 13.57 6.22 20.19
C ARG A 283 13.06 5.77 21.56
N LEU A 284 12.00 4.98 21.56
CA LEU A 284 11.52 4.29 22.74
C LEU A 284 12.31 2.99 22.91
N VAL A 285 13.25 2.96 23.85
CA VAL A 285 14.05 1.77 24.15
C VAL A 285 13.61 1.20 25.50
N VAL A 286 13.16 -0.06 25.49
CA VAL A 286 12.88 -0.80 26.72
C VAL A 286 14.17 -1.51 27.15
N ARG A 287 14.57 -1.37 28.42
CA ARG A 287 15.75 -2.08 28.95
C ARG A 287 15.69 -3.59 28.62
N GLY A 288 16.82 -4.15 28.18
CA GLY A 288 16.90 -5.54 27.71
C GLY A 288 16.79 -6.60 28.80
N ASN A 289 17.19 -6.30 30.03
CA ASN A 289 17.17 -7.27 31.11
C ASN A 289 15.74 -7.56 31.58
N TRP A 290 15.22 -8.70 31.11
CA TRP A 290 13.87 -9.18 31.43
C TRP A 290 13.56 -9.22 32.93
N LYS A 291 14.49 -9.74 33.76
CA LYS A 291 14.29 -9.88 35.21
C LYS A 291 14.27 -8.51 35.88
N TYR A 292 15.13 -7.60 35.44
CA TYR A 292 15.13 -6.20 35.91
C TYR A 292 13.80 -5.52 35.59
N VAL A 293 13.34 -5.61 34.33
CA VAL A 293 12.08 -4.98 33.91
C VAL A 293 10.89 -5.61 34.64
N GLY A 294 10.84 -6.94 34.73
CA GLY A 294 9.83 -7.67 35.49
C GLY A 294 9.77 -7.24 36.95
N ASN A 295 10.90 -7.16 37.65
CA ASN A 295 10.96 -6.70 39.03
C ASN A 295 10.54 -5.22 39.17
N ALA A 296 11.01 -4.36 38.26
CA ALA A 296 10.67 -2.94 38.26
C ALA A 296 9.17 -2.70 38.05
N LEU A 297 8.49 -3.56 37.28
CA LEU A 297 7.06 -3.50 37.03
C LEU A 297 6.22 -4.43 37.91
N GLN A 298 6.84 -5.10 38.89
CA GLN A 298 6.17 -6.08 39.76
C GLN A 298 5.44 -7.18 38.96
N TRP A 299 6.02 -7.59 37.83
CA TRP A 299 5.46 -8.59 36.92
C TRP A 299 4.05 -8.24 36.40
N LYS A 300 3.72 -6.94 36.34
CA LYS A 300 2.48 -6.43 35.78
C LYS A 300 2.76 -5.68 34.47
N GLU A 301 1.95 -5.96 33.46
CA GLU A 301 1.98 -5.18 32.22
C GLU A 301 1.63 -3.72 32.49
N LEU A 302 2.35 -2.81 31.85
CA LEU A 302 2.15 -1.38 32.03
C LEU A 302 1.76 -0.72 30.72
N GLY A 303 0.50 -0.29 30.63
CA GLY A 303 0.03 0.57 29.53
C GLY A 303 0.51 2.01 29.71
N PHE A 304 0.89 2.66 28.62
CA PHE A 304 1.28 4.06 28.59
C PHE A 304 1.01 4.69 27.21
N PHE A 305 1.05 6.01 27.10
CA PHE A 305 1.05 6.70 25.82
C PHE A 305 2.09 7.81 25.77
N ILE A 306 2.57 8.09 24.56
CA ILE A 306 3.28 9.32 24.24
C ILE A 306 2.29 10.32 23.67
N GLU A 307 2.31 11.54 24.16
CA GLU A 307 1.55 12.67 23.66
C GLU A 307 2.49 13.75 23.14
N PHE A 308 2.21 14.28 21.96
CA PHE A 308 2.92 15.44 21.43
C PHE A 308 1.99 16.38 20.68
N MET A 309 2.36 17.66 20.68
CA MET A 309 1.62 18.71 20.00
C MET A 309 2.28 19.09 18.68
N SER A 310 1.52 19.03 17.60
CA SER A 310 1.94 19.53 16.28
C SER A 310 1.89 21.06 16.23
N ARG A 311 2.52 21.68 15.21
CA ARG A 311 2.43 23.15 14.99
C ARG A 311 1.01 23.65 14.80
N LYS A 312 0.09 22.81 14.32
CA LYS A 312 -1.33 23.13 14.09
C LYS A 312 -2.18 22.97 15.34
N SER A 313 -1.55 22.87 16.52
CA SER A 313 -2.22 22.60 17.80
C SER A 313 -3.01 21.29 17.80
N GLU A 314 -2.60 20.33 16.96
CA GLU A 314 -3.16 18.99 16.98
C GLU A 314 -2.43 18.18 18.06
N ARG A 315 -3.20 17.53 18.92
CA ARG A 315 -2.67 16.66 19.96
C ARG A 315 -2.74 15.22 19.48
N ILE A 316 -1.56 14.61 19.34
CA ILE A 316 -1.41 13.24 18.87
C ILE A 316 -0.98 12.38 20.05
N ARG A 317 -1.67 11.25 20.25
CA ARG A 317 -1.33 10.24 21.25
C ARG A 317 -1.01 8.93 20.57
N ARG A 318 0.04 8.24 21.04
CA ARG A 318 0.34 6.88 20.61
C ARG A 318 0.45 5.96 21.82
N HIS A 319 -0.30 4.88 21.77
CA HIS A 319 -0.53 3.99 22.90
C HIS A 319 0.35 2.73 22.82
N PHE A 320 0.92 2.36 23.96
CA PHE A 320 1.87 1.26 24.11
C PHE A 320 1.57 0.46 25.37
N VAL A 321 2.08 -0.77 25.40
CA VAL A 321 2.11 -1.62 26.60
C VAL A 321 3.48 -2.27 26.74
N ILE A 322 4.06 -2.24 27.94
CA ILE A 322 5.20 -3.10 28.27
C ILE A 322 4.67 -4.53 28.48
N ASP A 323 4.95 -5.42 27.54
CA ASP A 323 4.56 -6.82 27.56
C ASP A 323 5.59 -7.65 28.34
N LEU A 324 5.10 -8.31 29.40
CA LEU A 324 5.87 -9.19 30.29
C LEU A 324 5.49 -10.66 30.15
N HIS A 325 4.80 -11.05 29.07
CA HIS A 325 4.62 -12.46 28.75
C HIS A 325 5.93 -13.09 28.30
N ARG A 326 6.43 -14.04 29.09
CA ARG A 326 7.65 -14.80 28.79
C ARG A 326 7.38 -15.76 27.63
N LYS A 327 7.55 -15.32 26.38
CA LYS A 327 7.47 -16.24 25.24
C LYS A 327 8.81 -16.93 25.00
N ARG A 328 8.88 -18.22 25.35
CA ARG A 328 9.73 -19.19 24.64
C ARG A 328 9.42 -19.03 23.15
N SER A 329 10.38 -18.48 22.40
CA SER A 329 10.28 -18.11 20.99
C SER A 329 9.09 -17.19 20.61
N GLN A 330 9.32 -15.88 20.56
CA GLN A 330 8.85 -15.14 19.40
C GLN A 330 9.57 -15.75 18.19
N ARG A 331 8.95 -16.74 17.53
CA ARG A 331 9.39 -17.11 16.18
C ARG A 331 9.06 -15.91 15.30
N SER A 332 10.14 -15.21 14.96
CA SER A 332 10.27 -14.02 14.13
C SER A 332 9.88 -12.69 14.80
N PRO A 333 10.71 -11.63 14.62
CA PRO A 333 10.28 -10.24 14.80
C PRO A 333 9.03 -9.94 13.96
N SER A 334 8.55 -8.71 14.01
CA SER A 334 7.61 -8.11 13.04
C SER A 334 8.11 -8.10 11.58
N GLY A 335 8.91 -9.08 11.16
CA GLY A 335 9.29 -9.41 9.79
C GLY A 335 8.39 -10.54 9.29
N GLY A 336 7.58 -10.21 8.28
CA GLY A 336 6.61 -11.14 7.75
C GLY A 336 7.18 -12.41 7.14
N ASN A 337 6.39 -13.49 7.11
CA ASN A 337 6.72 -14.64 6.28
C ASN A 337 6.60 -14.23 4.81
N LYS A 338 7.74 -14.16 4.11
CA LYS A 338 7.80 -13.95 2.66
C LYS A 338 7.91 -15.28 1.94
N GLY A 339 7.46 -15.32 0.69
CA GLY A 339 7.72 -16.43 -0.22
C GLY A 339 7.52 -16.00 -1.67
N SER A 340 8.10 -16.77 -2.57
CA SER A 340 8.12 -16.53 -4.01
C SER A 340 8.05 -17.87 -4.72
N ILE A 341 7.57 -17.86 -5.96
CA ILE A 341 7.90 -18.93 -6.90
C ILE A 341 9.42 -18.97 -7.12
N SER A 342 9.94 -20.13 -7.53
CA SER A 342 11.36 -20.28 -7.87
C SER A 342 11.72 -19.46 -9.10
N TYR A 343 12.96 -18.99 -9.21
CA TYR A 343 13.43 -18.27 -10.40
C TYR A 343 12.48 -17.14 -10.87
N GLU A 344 12.05 -16.27 -9.95
CA GLU A 344 11.09 -15.19 -10.24
C GLU A 344 11.44 -14.35 -11.49
N SER A 345 12.73 -14.09 -11.72
CA SER A 345 13.21 -13.33 -12.88
C SER A 345 12.88 -13.98 -14.23
N GLU A 346 12.45 -15.25 -14.22
CA GLU A 346 12.00 -16.00 -15.39
C GLU A 346 10.48 -15.86 -15.62
N PHE A 347 9.74 -15.17 -14.74
CA PHE A 347 8.31 -14.97 -14.92
C PHE A 347 8.07 -13.89 -16.01
N PRO A 348 7.32 -14.20 -17.09
CA PRO A 348 7.14 -13.28 -18.20
C PRO A 348 6.05 -12.23 -17.92
N ASP A 349 6.21 -11.06 -18.54
CA ASP A 349 5.29 -9.93 -18.48
C ASP A 349 4.60 -9.70 -19.83
N TYR A 350 3.62 -10.55 -20.14
CA TYR A 350 2.85 -10.43 -21.37
C TYR A 350 1.79 -9.33 -21.26
N ASN A 351 1.50 -8.68 -22.40
CA ASN A 351 0.47 -7.66 -22.50
C ASN A 351 -0.76 -8.20 -23.25
N GLN A 352 -1.93 -7.70 -22.93
CA GLN A 352 -3.11 -7.86 -23.77
C GLN A 352 -2.92 -7.08 -25.07
N HIS A 353 -3.25 -7.72 -26.19
CA HIS A 353 -3.18 -7.14 -27.54
C HIS A 353 -4.49 -7.34 -28.28
N LYS A 354 -4.72 -6.51 -29.30
CA LYS A 354 -5.82 -6.68 -30.25
C LYS A 354 -5.57 -7.92 -31.12
N CYS A 355 -6.58 -8.78 -31.24
CA CYS A 355 -6.62 -9.96 -32.08
C CYS A 355 -8.06 -10.24 -32.53
N CYS A 356 -8.32 -11.42 -33.10
CA CYS A 356 -9.61 -12.10 -32.94
C CYS A 356 -10.86 -11.26 -33.35
N GLY A 357 -10.83 -10.62 -34.52
CA GLY A 357 -11.93 -9.77 -35.00
C GLY A 357 -11.98 -8.36 -34.39
N GLY A 358 -10.83 -7.79 -34.02
CA GLY A 358 -10.72 -6.44 -33.45
C GLY A 358 -10.88 -6.37 -31.93
N CYS A 359 -10.95 -7.52 -31.27
CA CYS A 359 -11.14 -7.64 -29.83
C CYS A 359 -9.82 -7.90 -29.10
N TYR A 360 -9.71 -7.50 -27.84
CA TYR A 360 -8.52 -7.84 -27.06
C TYR A 360 -8.43 -9.35 -26.77
N SER A 361 -7.20 -9.84 -26.59
CA SER A 361 -6.90 -11.23 -26.27
C SER A 361 -7.49 -11.69 -24.93
N GLY A 362 -7.71 -10.76 -23.99
CA GLY A 362 -8.36 -10.99 -22.71
C GLY A 362 -7.40 -11.32 -21.59
N CYS A 363 -7.69 -10.83 -20.38
CA CYS A 363 -6.84 -11.00 -19.20
C CYS A 363 -6.65 -12.47 -18.79
N VAL A 364 -7.64 -13.33 -19.00
CA VAL A 364 -7.54 -14.76 -18.64
C VAL A 364 -6.57 -15.55 -19.54
N PRO A 365 -6.67 -15.49 -20.88
CA PRO A 365 -5.65 -16.08 -21.75
C PRO A 365 -4.24 -15.55 -21.48
N VAL A 366 -4.08 -14.23 -21.27
CA VAL A 366 -2.77 -13.64 -20.96
C VAL A 366 -2.22 -14.16 -19.64
N ALA A 367 -3.02 -14.18 -18.56
CA ALA A 367 -2.59 -14.69 -17.27
C ALA A 367 -2.14 -16.16 -17.35
N TRP A 368 -2.87 -17.01 -18.09
CA TRP A 368 -2.45 -18.40 -18.30
C TRP A 368 -1.18 -18.50 -19.15
N ALA A 369 -1.06 -17.70 -20.21
CA ALA A 369 0.14 -17.65 -21.02
C ALA A 369 1.36 -17.26 -20.17
N GLN A 370 1.23 -16.31 -19.23
CA GLN A 370 2.33 -15.96 -18.35
C GLN A 370 2.76 -17.13 -17.46
N VAL A 371 1.80 -17.84 -16.85
CA VAL A 371 2.09 -19.04 -16.03
C VAL A 371 2.78 -20.13 -16.84
N PHE A 372 2.32 -20.38 -18.07
CA PHE A 372 2.88 -21.41 -18.93
C PHE A 372 4.22 -21.02 -19.55
N GLY A 373 4.41 -19.75 -19.91
CA GLY A 373 5.71 -19.21 -20.31
C GLY A 373 6.73 -19.33 -19.18
N TYR A 374 6.33 -19.09 -17.93
CA TYR A 374 7.18 -19.34 -16.77
C TYR A 374 7.55 -20.83 -16.65
N PHE A 375 6.59 -21.76 -16.74
CA PHE A 375 6.88 -23.21 -16.69
C PHE A 375 7.82 -23.67 -17.80
N ASP A 376 7.62 -23.16 -19.01
CA ASP A 376 8.51 -23.40 -20.15
C ASP A 376 9.95 -22.95 -19.83
N ARG A 377 10.10 -21.72 -19.33
CA ARG A 377 11.41 -21.13 -19.01
C ARG A 377 12.14 -21.84 -17.87
N ILE A 378 11.43 -22.30 -16.84
CA ILE A 378 12.07 -23.00 -15.71
C ILE A 378 12.38 -24.47 -16.01
N SER A 379 11.89 -25.03 -17.11
CA SER A 379 12.20 -26.41 -17.51
C SER A 379 13.70 -26.68 -17.64
N LYS A 380 14.49 -25.66 -18.01
CA LYS A 380 15.96 -25.73 -18.05
C LYS A 380 16.61 -25.96 -16.68
N TYR A 381 15.92 -25.59 -15.60
CA TYR A 381 16.41 -25.74 -14.22
C TYR A 381 15.69 -26.86 -13.47
N ASN A 382 14.50 -27.25 -13.93
CA ASN A 382 13.64 -28.20 -13.26
C ASN A 382 12.94 -29.10 -14.28
N SER A 383 13.44 -30.32 -14.42
CA SER A 383 12.93 -31.35 -15.35
C SER A 383 11.50 -31.81 -15.05
N MET A 384 10.91 -31.36 -13.93
CA MET A 384 9.47 -31.54 -13.67
C MET A 384 8.60 -30.83 -14.72
N PHE A 385 9.08 -29.74 -15.31
CA PHE A 385 8.36 -28.97 -16.32
C PHE A 385 8.85 -29.30 -17.73
N SER A 386 7.92 -29.35 -18.66
CA SER A 386 8.21 -29.61 -20.07
C SER A 386 8.78 -28.36 -20.75
N SER A 387 9.84 -28.50 -21.53
CA SER A 387 10.39 -27.44 -22.38
C SER A 387 9.62 -27.27 -23.70
N ARG A 388 8.47 -27.92 -23.83
CA ARG A 388 7.59 -27.87 -25.02
C ARG A 388 6.25 -27.22 -24.72
N ILE A 389 6.20 -26.38 -23.68
CA ILE A 389 4.94 -25.73 -23.26
C ILE A 389 4.63 -24.56 -24.20
N PHE A 390 5.64 -23.76 -24.52
CA PHE A 390 5.50 -22.62 -25.43
C PHE A 390 5.66 -23.02 -26.90
N GLY A 391 6.72 -23.78 -27.20
CA GLY A 391 7.07 -24.20 -28.56
C GLY A 391 7.69 -25.59 -28.58
N ASP A 392 8.72 -25.79 -29.40
CA ASP A 392 9.56 -26.98 -29.34
C ASP A 392 10.60 -26.89 -28.22
N SER A 393 11.37 -27.97 -28.01
CA SER A 393 12.37 -28.03 -26.96
C SER A 393 13.57 -27.09 -27.15
N SER A 394 13.70 -26.43 -28.30
CA SER A 394 14.75 -25.45 -28.59
C SER A 394 14.27 -24.00 -28.42
N THR A 395 12.96 -23.78 -28.32
CA THR A 395 12.35 -22.45 -28.31
C THR A 395 11.84 -22.10 -26.91
N MET A 396 12.61 -21.29 -26.19
CA MET A 396 12.20 -20.79 -24.88
C MET A 396 11.19 -19.65 -24.99
N ALA A 397 10.15 -19.68 -24.17
CA ALA A 397 9.16 -18.60 -24.10
C ALA A 397 9.84 -17.24 -23.83
N PRO A 398 9.60 -16.20 -24.66
CA PRO A 398 10.12 -14.85 -24.40
C PRO A 398 9.60 -14.29 -23.07
N LEU A 399 10.35 -13.36 -22.46
CA LEU A 399 9.90 -12.64 -21.24
C LEU A 399 8.86 -11.55 -21.53
N GLN A 400 8.79 -11.08 -22.77
CA GLN A 400 7.94 -9.97 -23.20
C GLN A 400 7.04 -10.40 -24.36
N LEU A 401 6.02 -9.61 -24.66
CA LEU A 401 5.09 -9.91 -25.75
C LEU A 401 5.79 -9.79 -27.12
N THR A 402 5.95 -10.92 -27.82
CA THR A 402 6.41 -10.99 -29.22
C THR A 402 5.31 -11.52 -30.14
N GLY A 403 5.53 -11.54 -31.47
CA GLY A 403 4.59 -12.15 -32.41
C GLY A 403 4.27 -13.61 -32.10
N ALA A 404 5.27 -14.42 -31.73
CA ALA A 404 5.07 -15.80 -31.31
C ALA A 404 4.25 -15.90 -30.00
N VAL A 405 4.49 -15.00 -29.05
CA VAL A 405 3.69 -14.95 -27.81
C VAL A 405 2.24 -14.54 -28.08
N LYS A 406 1.99 -13.66 -29.06
CA LYS A 406 0.61 -13.32 -29.47
C LYS A 406 -0.14 -14.56 -29.94
N ILE A 407 0.47 -15.34 -30.84
CA ILE A 407 -0.08 -16.61 -31.33
C ILE A 407 -0.30 -17.59 -30.17
N PHE A 408 0.66 -17.68 -29.24
CA PHE A 408 0.57 -18.51 -28.06
C PHE A 408 -0.64 -18.14 -27.19
N VAL A 409 -0.80 -16.86 -26.83
CA VAL A 409 -1.95 -16.35 -26.07
C VAL A 409 -3.27 -16.64 -26.79
N GLU A 410 -3.32 -16.41 -28.10
CA GLU A 410 -4.50 -16.65 -28.93
C GLU A 410 -4.89 -18.14 -28.96
N SER A 411 -3.90 -19.04 -28.98
CA SER A 411 -4.12 -20.49 -28.96
C SER A 411 -4.82 -21.00 -27.69
N LEU A 412 -4.73 -20.27 -26.56
CA LEU A 412 -5.39 -20.65 -25.31
C LEU A 412 -6.89 -20.28 -25.30
N ARG A 413 -7.30 -19.31 -26.11
CA ARG A 413 -8.66 -18.76 -26.12
C ARG A 413 -9.75 -19.81 -26.38
N PRO A 414 -9.62 -20.72 -27.37
CA PRO A 414 -10.64 -21.74 -27.64
C PRO A 414 -10.86 -22.68 -26.44
N TYR A 415 -9.79 -23.10 -25.76
CA TYR A 415 -9.86 -23.97 -24.57
C TYR A 415 -10.55 -23.27 -23.40
N LEU A 416 -10.25 -21.99 -23.22
CA LEU A 416 -10.87 -21.14 -22.19
C LEU A 416 -12.30 -20.72 -22.55
N ARG A 417 -12.73 -20.98 -23.80
CA ARG A 417 -13.94 -20.43 -24.40
C ARG A 417 -14.01 -18.92 -24.16
N THR A 418 -12.94 -18.22 -24.52
CA THR A 418 -12.89 -16.76 -24.53
C THR A 418 -13.65 -16.27 -25.76
N TRP A 419 -14.59 -15.35 -25.59
CA TRP A 419 -15.37 -14.75 -26.69
C TRP A 419 -15.16 -13.24 -26.73
N CYS A 420 -15.53 -12.61 -27.84
CA CYS A 420 -15.54 -11.15 -27.90
C CYS A 420 -16.82 -10.59 -27.27
N ASP A 421 -16.66 -9.69 -26.29
CA ASP A 421 -17.76 -8.95 -25.67
C ASP A 421 -17.38 -7.47 -25.61
N GLY A 422 -18.06 -6.61 -26.37
CA GLY A 422 -17.78 -5.16 -26.39
C GLY A 422 -16.34 -4.81 -26.78
N GLY A 423 -15.71 -5.56 -27.70
CA GLY A 423 -14.31 -5.37 -28.08
C GLY A 423 -13.29 -6.00 -27.11
N GLN A 424 -13.75 -6.75 -26.10
CA GLN A 424 -12.93 -7.41 -25.10
C GLN A 424 -12.91 -8.94 -25.20
N GLY A 425 -11.78 -9.53 -24.81
CA GLY A 425 -11.64 -10.98 -24.65
C GLY A 425 -12.26 -11.46 -23.34
N ALA A 426 -13.57 -11.66 -23.32
CA ALA A 426 -14.29 -12.08 -22.12
C ALA A 426 -14.17 -13.59 -21.90
N THR A 427 -13.89 -13.99 -20.65
CA THR A 427 -13.88 -15.39 -20.22
C THR A 427 -14.72 -15.56 -18.96
N LYS A 428 -15.69 -16.49 -18.97
CA LYS A 428 -16.44 -16.80 -17.74
C LYS A 428 -15.45 -17.34 -16.72
N ILE A 429 -15.51 -16.85 -15.47
CA ILE A 429 -14.75 -17.41 -14.34
C ILE A 429 -14.92 -18.94 -14.31
N ARG A 430 -16.10 -19.43 -14.73
CA ARG A 430 -16.37 -20.86 -14.80
C ARG A 430 -15.50 -21.68 -15.76
N ASN A 431 -14.93 -21.03 -16.77
CA ASN A 431 -14.18 -21.70 -17.83
C ASN A 431 -12.66 -21.68 -17.60
N MET A 432 -12.12 -20.90 -16.65
CA MET A 432 -10.67 -20.77 -16.45
C MET A 432 -9.94 -22.11 -16.22
N HIS A 433 -10.60 -23.11 -15.62
CA HIS A 433 -10.05 -24.46 -15.42
C HIS A 433 -10.02 -25.34 -16.69
N ARG A 434 -10.70 -24.92 -17.77
CA ARG A 434 -10.82 -25.69 -19.02
C ARG A 434 -9.53 -25.73 -19.84
N ILE A 435 -8.52 -24.99 -19.43
CA ILE A 435 -7.17 -25.08 -19.99
C ILE A 435 -6.45 -26.39 -19.63
N LYS A 436 -7.02 -27.19 -18.71
CA LYS A 436 -6.46 -28.47 -18.27
C LYS A 436 -6.04 -29.42 -19.41
N PRO A 437 -6.86 -29.69 -20.45
CA PRO A 437 -6.46 -30.61 -21.52
C PRO A 437 -5.25 -30.09 -22.29
N TRP A 438 -5.24 -28.79 -22.61
CA TRP A 438 -4.11 -28.13 -23.29
C TRP A 438 -2.81 -28.26 -22.49
N PHE A 439 -2.87 -28.04 -21.17
CA PHE A 439 -1.70 -28.17 -20.30
C PHE A 439 -1.24 -29.64 -20.21
N LYS A 440 -2.18 -30.58 -20.06
CA LYS A 440 -1.89 -32.02 -19.96
C LYS A 440 -1.24 -32.58 -21.23
N GLU A 441 -1.64 -32.09 -22.40
CA GLU A 441 -1.04 -32.47 -23.68
C GLU A 441 0.45 -32.12 -23.75
N ARG A 442 0.83 -30.93 -23.26
CA ARG A 442 2.21 -30.41 -23.35
C ARG A 442 3.12 -30.83 -22.21
N GLN A 443 2.53 -31.05 -21.03
CA GLN A 443 3.25 -31.33 -19.79
C GLN A 443 3.21 -32.81 -19.37
N GLY A 444 2.24 -33.57 -19.88
CA GLY A 444 2.06 -34.99 -19.57
C GLY A 444 0.99 -35.28 -18.52
N SER A 445 0.85 -36.57 -18.19
CA SER A 445 -0.29 -37.11 -17.43
C SER A 445 -0.44 -36.55 -16.02
N LYS A 446 0.65 -36.12 -15.39
CA LYS A 446 0.71 -35.52 -14.03
C LYS A 446 0.29 -34.05 -13.98
N ALA A 447 0.03 -33.41 -15.12
CA ALA A 447 -0.38 -32.02 -15.18
C ALA A 447 -1.79 -31.83 -14.58
N VAL A 448 -1.91 -30.91 -13.62
CA VAL A 448 -3.17 -30.59 -12.96
C VAL A 448 -3.47 -29.10 -13.05
N VAL A 449 -4.73 -28.78 -13.35
CA VAL A 449 -5.29 -27.43 -13.20
C VAL A 449 -6.43 -27.50 -12.18
N LYS A 450 -6.38 -26.66 -11.15
CA LYS A 450 -7.45 -26.52 -10.15
C LYS A 450 -7.98 -25.09 -10.13
N GLY A 451 -9.29 -24.97 -9.92
CA GLY A 451 -9.99 -23.70 -9.78
C GLY A 451 -10.86 -23.70 -8.53
N TYR A 452 -10.85 -22.58 -7.81
CA TYR A 452 -11.64 -22.35 -6.60
C TYR A 452 -12.44 -21.05 -6.78
N ARG A 453 -13.73 -21.06 -6.42
CA ARG A 453 -14.64 -19.93 -6.67
C ARG A 453 -15.45 -19.59 -5.43
N ARG A 454 -15.97 -18.36 -5.45
CA ARG A 454 -16.65 -17.73 -4.31
C ARG A 454 -18.11 -18.08 -4.02
N PRO A 455 -18.88 -18.97 -4.69
CA PRO A 455 -20.24 -19.20 -4.20
C PRO A 455 -20.26 -19.82 -2.78
N TRP A 456 -19.14 -20.37 -2.28
CA TRP A 456 -19.08 -21.10 -0.99
C TRP A 456 -17.89 -20.77 -0.08
N ARG A 457 -16.98 -19.86 -0.47
CA ARG A 457 -15.71 -19.64 0.26
C ARG A 457 -15.41 -18.15 0.48
N LYS A 458 -15.00 -17.80 1.70
CA LYS A 458 -14.59 -16.43 2.05
C LYS A 458 -13.30 -16.06 1.32
N SER A 459 -13.14 -14.79 0.94
CA SER A 459 -11.94 -14.25 0.29
C SER A 459 -10.64 -14.62 1.03
N SER A 460 -10.67 -14.58 2.36
CA SER A 460 -9.55 -14.96 3.22
C SER A 460 -9.07 -16.41 3.03
N TRP A 461 -9.98 -17.35 2.73
CA TRP A 461 -9.61 -18.73 2.45
C TRP A 461 -8.86 -18.85 1.12
N MET A 462 -9.30 -18.11 0.09
CA MET A 462 -8.62 -18.09 -1.21
C MET A 462 -7.23 -17.44 -1.10
N VAL A 463 -7.12 -16.34 -0.35
CA VAL A 463 -5.82 -15.73 0.00
C VAL A 463 -4.90 -16.75 0.68
N SER A 464 -5.39 -17.47 1.69
CA SER A 464 -4.60 -18.48 2.40
C SER A 464 -4.17 -19.63 1.48
N LYS A 465 -5.03 -20.05 0.54
CA LYS A 465 -4.66 -21.04 -0.47
C LYS A 465 -3.68 -20.52 -1.50
N GLY A 466 -3.75 -19.25 -1.89
CA GLY A 466 -2.75 -18.62 -2.74
C GLY A 466 -1.37 -18.69 -2.11
N VAL A 467 -1.26 -18.32 -0.83
CA VAL A 467 -0.02 -18.48 -0.05
C VAL A 467 0.45 -19.93 -0.05
N TRP A 468 -0.45 -20.90 0.13
CA TRP A 468 -0.10 -22.32 0.10
C TRP A 468 0.55 -22.71 -1.24
N PHE A 469 -0.07 -22.39 -2.39
CA PHE A 469 0.48 -22.74 -3.71
C PHE A 469 1.82 -22.05 -4.00
N LEU A 470 1.95 -20.78 -3.63
CA LEU A 470 3.20 -20.04 -3.78
C LEU A 470 4.34 -20.65 -2.95
N LYS A 471 4.06 -21.15 -1.74
CA LYS A 471 5.05 -21.88 -0.93
C LYS A 471 5.54 -23.17 -1.61
N TYR A 472 4.75 -23.76 -2.50
CA TYR A 472 5.14 -24.91 -3.31
C TYR A 472 5.74 -24.53 -4.67
N GLY A 473 5.98 -23.24 -4.92
CA GLY A 473 6.62 -22.76 -6.15
C GLY A 473 5.70 -22.60 -7.36
N TYR A 474 4.37 -22.64 -7.17
CA TYR A 474 3.40 -22.51 -8.27
C TYR A 474 2.76 -21.11 -8.30
N PRO A 475 2.84 -20.39 -9.44
CA PRO A 475 2.15 -19.11 -9.62
C PRO A 475 0.64 -19.28 -9.50
N VAL A 476 -0.05 -18.23 -9.05
CA VAL A 476 -1.48 -18.29 -8.73
C VAL A 476 -2.24 -17.24 -9.53
N VAL A 477 -3.19 -17.68 -10.36
CA VAL A 477 -4.07 -16.76 -11.09
C VAL A 477 -5.25 -16.38 -10.19
N PHE A 478 -5.30 -15.12 -9.78
CA PHE A 478 -6.44 -14.56 -9.07
C PHE A 478 -7.41 -13.90 -10.05
N SER A 479 -8.71 -14.03 -9.79
CA SER A 479 -9.71 -13.14 -10.38
C SER A 479 -10.26 -12.23 -9.31
N PHE A 480 -10.52 -10.97 -9.66
CA PHE A 480 -11.17 -10.00 -8.79
C PHE A 480 -12.04 -9.06 -9.62
N TYR A 481 -12.95 -8.35 -8.95
CA TYR A 481 -13.78 -7.36 -9.63
C TYR A 481 -13.06 -6.01 -9.66
N VAL A 482 -13.02 -5.43 -10.85
CA VAL A 482 -12.69 -4.04 -11.10
C VAL A 482 -14.02 -3.38 -11.49
N ASP A 483 -14.54 -2.46 -10.69
CA ASP A 483 -15.80 -1.80 -11.03
C ASP A 483 -15.56 -0.85 -12.22
N ASN A 484 -16.31 -1.05 -13.30
CA ASN A 484 -16.04 -0.37 -14.56
C ASN A 484 -16.95 0.80 -14.88
N GLY A 485 -17.96 1.09 -14.06
CA GLY A 485 -18.97 2.05 -14.49
C GLY A 485 -20.40 1.66 -14.23
N LYS A 486 -20.69 0.43 -14.66
CA LYS A 486 -22.05 -0.04 -14.93
C LYS A 486 -22.25 -1.48 -14.47
N LYS A 487 -21.17 -2.26 -14.38
CA LYS A 487 -21.16 -3.65 -13.91
C LYS A 487 -19.83 -3.93 -13.20
N LYS A 488 -19.80 -4.96 -12.36
CA LYS A 488 -18.55 -5.53 -11.86
C LYS A 488 -17.83 -6.22 -13.03
N ALA A 489 -16.85 -5.56 -13.65
CA ALA A 489 -15.96 -6.21 -14.62
C ALA A 489 -14.99 -7.10 -13.84
N ALA A 490 -14.69 -8.29 -14.37
CA ALA A 490 -13.76 -9.21 -13.71
C ALA A 490 -12.41 -9.13 -14.44
N HIS A 491 -11.34 -8.91 -13.69
CA HIS A 491 -9.97 -8.99 -14.17
C HIS A 491 -9.30 -10.24 -13.62
N ALA A 492 -8.34 -10.79 -14.36
CA ALA A 492 -7.50 -11.91 -13.93
C ALA A 492 -6.02 -11.53 -14.00
N ALA A 493 -5.29 -11.75 -12.91
CA ALA A 493 -3.89 -11.40 -12.76
C ALA A 493 -3.14 -12.52 -12.02
N VAL A 494 -1.82 -12.57 -12.17
CA VAL A 494 -0.99 -13.64 -11.58
C VAL A 494 -0.25 -13.16 -10.35
N ALA A 495 -0.38 -13.86 -9.23
CA ALA A 495 0.47 -13.69 -8.07
C ALA A 495 1.67 -14.63 -8.15
N THR A 496 2.86 -14.10 -7.87
CA THR A 496 4.14 -14.83 -7.91
C THR A 496 4.89 -14.77 -6.58
N LYS A 497 4.61 -13.75 -5.76
CA LYS A 497 5.16 -13.58 -4.40
C LYS A 497 4.07 -13.30 -3.39
N PHE A 498 4.38 -13.57 -2.13
CA PHE A 498 3.57 -13.12 -1.00
C PHE A 498 4.44 -12.63 0.15
N THR A 499 3.87 -11.74 0.96
CA THR A 499 4.40 -11.35 2.26
C THR A 499 3.27 -11.36 3.28
N THR A 500 3.53 -11.92 4.47
CA THR A 500 2.55 -12.00 5.56
C THR A 500 3.01 -11.11 6.71
N LYS A 501 2.46 -9.92 6.86
CA LYS A 501 2.69 -9.06 8.04
C LYS A 501 1.77 -9.50 9.17
N SER A 502 2.25 -9.49 10.41
CA SER A 502 1.43 -9.74 11.59
C SER A 502 1.58 -8.61 12.59
N THR A 503 0.45 -8.07 13.05
CA THR A 503 0.43 -7.01 14.06
C THR A 503 -0.24 -7.56 15.30
N THR A 504 0.51 -7.61 16.40
CA THR A 504 -0.03 -7.93 17.72
C THR A 504 -0.29 -6.64 18.47
N TYR A 505 -1.43 -6.55 19.15
CA TYR A 505 -1.82 -5.39 19.93
C TYR A 505 -2.68 -5.80 21.11
N ARG A 506 -2.70 -4.96 22.16
CA ARG A 506 -3.60 -5.13 23.30
C ARG A 506 -4.81 -4.22 23.11
N HIS A 507 -6.01 -4.81 23.11
CA HIS A 507 -7.26 -4.09 22.94
C HIS A 507 -7.96 -3.97 24.29
N CYS A 508 -8.14 -2.75 24.79
CA CYS A 508 -8.73 -2.45 26.08
C CYS A 508 -10.08 -1.73 25.89
N GLN A 509 -11.10 -2.15 26.63
CA GLN A 509 -12.44 -1.55 26.60
C GLN A 509 -12.94 -1.27 28.01
N LYS A 510 -13.58 -0.11 28.23
CA LYS A 510 -14.25 0.20 29.51
C LYS A 510 -15.63 -0.47 29.54
N LYS A 511 -15.80 -1.51 30.37
CA LYS A 511 -17.10 -2.18 30.60
C LYS A 511 -17.74 -1.69 31.89
N LYS A 512 -19.01 -1.28 31.81
CA LYS A 512 -19.83 -1.00 33.00
C LYS A 512 -20.35 -2.32 33.56
N THR A 513 -20.12 -2.56 34.85
CA THR A 513 -20.56 -3.77 35.57
C THR A 513 -21.34 -3.38 36.83
N GLY A 514 -22.39 -4.13 37.17
CA GLY A 514 -23.25 -3.87 38.34
C GLY A 514 -24.64 -3.31 38.01
N TRP A 515 -25.58 -3.43 38.96
CA TRP A 515 -26.94 -2.88 38.87
C TRP A 515 -26.97 -1.37 39.15
N TRP A 516 -28.09 -0.70 38.84
CA TRP A 516 -28.23 0.75 38.71
C TRP A 516 -27.69 1.60 39.89
N VAL A 517 -27.64 1.05 41.11
CA VAL A 517 -27.21 1.75 42.34
C VAL A 517 -25.70 1.57 42.67
N GLY A 518 -24.93 0.87 41.82
CA GLY A 518 -23.52 0.54 42.12
C GLY A 518 -22.64 0.26 40.89
N ARG A 519 -22.87 0.97 39.77
CA ARG A 519 -22.11 0.77 38.53
C ARG A 519 -20.60 0.98 38.75
N LYS A 520 -19.83 -0.11 38.63
CA LYS A 520 -18.35 -0.08 38.57
C LYS A 520 -17.90 -0.17 37.12
N THR A 521 -17.06 0.77 36.70
CA THR A 521 -16.39 0.71 35.39
C THR A 521 -15.11 -0.11 35.52
N LYS A 522 -14.99 -1.19 34.74
CA LYS A 522 -13.80 -2.03 34.68
C LYS A 522 -13.21 -2.00 33.27
N THR A 523 -11.92 -1.71 33.14
CA THR A 523 -11.21 -1.87 31.88
C THR A 523 -10.88 -3.34 31.66
N VAL A 524 -11.27 -3.88 30.51
CA VAL A 524 -10.99 -5.27 30.10
C VAL A 524 -10.07 -5.21 28.88
N CYS A 525 -8.88 -5.80 29.01
CA CYS A 525 -7.88 -5.84 27.96
C CYS A 525 -7.71 -7.26 27.42
N ASN A 526 -7.64 -7.42 26.10
CA ASN A 526 -7.41 -8.69 25.44
C ASN A 526 -6.30 -8.55 24.39
N TRP A 527 -5.38 -9.50 24.37
CA TRP A 527 -4.37 -9.62 23.33
C TRP A 527 -5.01 -10.10 22.02
N LYS A 528 -4.67 -9.42 20.93
CA LYS A 528 -5.11 -9.77 19.57
C LYS A 528 -3.90 -9.79 18.64
N THR A 529 -3.93 -10.68 17.67
CA THR A 529 -2.98 -10.72 16.56
C THR A 529 -3.78 -10.75 15.27
N ASP A 530 -3.51 -9.80 14.39
CA ASP A 530 -4.08 -9.76 13.05
C ASP A 530 -2.98 -10.05 12.03
N HIS A 531 -3.34 -10.82 11.00
CA HIS A 531 -2.45 -11.23 9.93
C HIS A 531 -2.91 -10.60 8.61
N TYR A 532 -1.95 -10.08 7.88
CA TYR A 532 -2.16 -9.35 6.64
C TYR A 532 -1.28 -9.93 5.56
N ILE A 533 -1.87 -10.23 4.42
CA ILE A 533 -1.16 -10.85 3.30
C ILE A 533 -1.23 -9.90 2.11
N GLU A 534 -0.07 -9.61 1.55
CA GLU A 534 0.12 -8.92 0.29
C GLU A 534 0.74 -9.87 -0.72
N PHE A 535 0.45 -9.65 -1.99
CA PHE A 535 1.00 -10.40 -3.10
C PHE A 535 1.63 -9.45 -4.09
N PHE A 536 2.70 -9.90 -4.75
CA PHE A 536 3.18 -9.25 -5.96
C PHE A 536 2.33 -9.74 -7.13
N ILE A 537 1.63 -8.83 -7.78
CA ILE A 537 0.63 -9.13 -8.81
C ILE A 537 1.12 -8.67 -10.18
N HIS A 538 1.12 -9.58 -11.14
CA HIS A 538 1.31 -9.34 -12.57
C HIS A 538 -0.04 -9.19 -13.25
N TYR A 539 -0.36 -8.01 -13.75
CA TYR A 539 -1.69 -7.68 -14.29
C TYR A 539 -1.91 -8.12 -15.76
N GLY A 540 -0.89 -8.65 -16.42
CA GLY A 540 -0.99 -9.00 -17.84
C GLY A 540 -1.04 -7.76 -18.75
N TRP A 541 -0.37 -6.68 -18.33
CA TRP A 541 -0.29 -5.40 -19.02
C TRP A 541 1.14 -5.04 -19.42
N GLY A 542 1.96 -6.04 -19.76
CA GLY A 542 3.34 -5.80 -20.21
C GLY A 542 4.26 -5.26 -19.13
N GLY A 543 4.06 -5.66 -17.88
CA GLY A 543 4.80 -5.15 -16.72
C GLY A 543 4.21 -3.87 -16.12
N SER A 544 3.35 -3.16 -16.86
CA SER A 544 2.65 -1.99 -16.34
C SER A 544 1.77 -2.38 -15.15
N ASN A 545 1.83 -1.57 -14.09
CA ASN A 545 1.07 -1.74 -12.86
C ASN A 545 1.38 -3.03 -12.06
N ASN A 546 2.48 -3.72 -12.36
CA ASN A 546 2.97 -4.82 -11.52
C ASN A 546 3.40 -4.29 -10.15
N LYS A 547 2.81 -4.82 -9.08
CA LYS A 547 3.00 -4.24 -7.74
C LYS A 547 2.64 -5.18 -6.60
N TRP A 548 3.15 -4.85 -5.43
CA TRP A 548 2.71 -5.40 -4.16
C TRP A 548 1.42 -4.75 -3.71
N GLN A 549 0.40 -5.57 -3.44
CA GLN A 549 -0.86 -5.10 -2.91
C GLN A 549 -1.64 -6.22 -2.19
N SER A 550 -2.65 -5.82 -1.43
CA SER A 550 -3.63 -6.76 -0.88
C SER A 550 -4.73 -7.05 -1.88
N VAL A 551 -5.12 -8.32 -1.99
CA VAL A 551 -6.17 -8.77 -2.90
C VAL A 551 -7.39 -9.32 -2.16
N SER A 552 -8.57 -9.15 -2.75
CA SER A 552 -9.83 -9.76 -2.33
C SER A 552 -10.44 -10.60 -3.46
N PRO A 553 -9.86 -11.78 -3.77
CA PRO A 553 -10.22 -12.54 -4.94
C PRO A 553 -11.67 -13.03 -4.93
N THR A 554 -12.23 -13.19 -6.11
CA THR A 554 -13.49 -13.87 -6.41
C THR A 554 -13.23 -15.30 -6.88
N SER A 555 -12.02 -15.56 -7.38
CA SER A 555 -11.58 -16.89 -7.74
C SER A 555 -10.06 -17.02 -7.62
N LEU A 556 -9.60 -18.24 -7.44
CA LEU A 556 -8.18 -18.63 -7.48
C LEU A 556 -8.04 -19.83 -8.41
N HIS A 557 -7.09 -19.77 -9.32
CA HIS A 557 -6.76 -20.85 -10.25
C HIS A 557 -5.25 -21.10 -10.23
N VAL A 558 -4.85 -22.36 -10.43
CA VAL A 558 -3.45 -22.77 -10.38
C VAL A 558 -3.23 -23.99 -11.27
N ALA A 559 -2.08 -24.01 -11.93
CA ALA A 559 -1.55 -25.18 -12.61
C ALA A 559 -0.34 -25.71 -11.82
N TYR A 560 -0.24 -27.03 -11.67
CA TYR A 560 0.86 -27.69 -10.95
C TYR A 560 1.02 -29.13 -11.43
N ILE A 561 2.12 -29.77 -11.03
CA ILE A 561 2.42 -31.17 -11.33
C ILE A 561 2.09 -32.01 -10.09
N SER A 562 1.20 -32.99 -10.22
CA SER A 562 0.92 -33.93 -9.12
C SER A 562 2.14 -34.80 -8.87
N LYS A 563 2.45 -35.07 -7.59
CA LYS A 563 3.48 -36.04 -7.23
C LYS A 563 3.06 -37.43 -7.67
#